data_AF-A0A0S7XJT0-F1
#
_entry.id   AF-A0A0S7XJT0-F1
#
_cell.length_a   1.000
_cell.length_b   1.000
_cell.length_c   1.000
_cell.angle_alpha   90.00
_cell.angle_beta   90.00
_cell.angle_gamma   90.00
#
_symmetry.space_group_name_H-M   'P 1'
#
loop_
_entity.id
_entity.type
_entity.pdbx_description
1 polymer ?
#
loop_
_entity_poly.entity_id
_entity_poly.type
_entity_poly.pdbx_seq_one_letter_code
_entity_poly.pdbx_strand_id
1 'polypeptide(L)'
;MAKAAKRIYSTIEYMNLRSKATKPRMVFEGNSPEGFRSWQRRFRKKLLELLGEFPAKSPLRPETLQREELQDCFREKVVYQAEPTASIPAYVLIPKDLKPGEKRPGLLALHGHGRGKEDVVG
;
A
#
# COMPACT_ATOMS: atom_id res chain seq x y z
N MET A 1 22.90 -11.56 -47.12
CA MET A 1 23.26 -12.47 -46.01
C MET A 1 22.48 -12.02 -44.77
N ALA A 2 21.54 -12.82 -44.26
CA ALA A 2 20.78 -12.46 -43.07
C ALA A 2 21.69 -12.52 -41.83
N LYS A 3 21.68 -11.49 -40.99
CA LYS A 3 22.48 -11.42 -39.77
C LYS A 3 21.96 -12.47 -38.78
N ALA A 4 22.83 -13.35 -38.28
CA ALA A 4 22.46 -14.34 -37.27
C ALA A 4 21.86 -13.64 -36.04
N ALA A 5 20.73 -14.13 -35.54
CA ALA A 5 20.07 -13.56 -34.36
C ALA A 5 21.02 -13.61 -33.16
N LYS A 6 21.14 -12.48 -32.44
CA LYS A 6 21.95 -12.37 -31.22
C LYS A 6 21.45 -13.40 -30.20
N ARG A 7 22.32 -14.31 -29.75
CA ARG A 7 22.02 -15.25 -28.67
C ARG A 7 22.01 -14.50 -27.34
N ILE A 8 21.03 -14.81 -26.49
CA ILE A 8 20.87 -14.19 -25.17
C ILE A 8 20.93 -15.30 -24.13
N TYR A 9 22.04 -15.34 -23.40
CA TYR A 9 22.28 -16.35 -22.36
C TYR A 9 21.92 -15.85 -20.95
N SER A 10 21.86 -14.52 -20.76
CA SER A 10 21.51 -13.91 -19.47
C SER A 10 20.00 -13.92 -19.26
N THR A 11 19.55 -14.55 -18.17
CA THR A 11 18.14 -14.53 -17.75
C THR A 11 17.67 -13.10 -17.48
N ILE A 12 18.52 -12.24 -16.91
CA ILE A 12 18.19 -10.83 -16.64
C ILE A 12 17.97 -10.08 -17.97
N GLU A 13 18.85 -10.28 -18.97
CA GLU A 13 18.69 -9.65 -20.28
C GLU A 13 17.40 -10.14 -20.98
N TYR A 14 17.12 -11.44 -20.93
CA TYR A 14 15.88 -12.03 -21.44
C TYR A 14 14.64 -11.41 -20.78
N MET A 15 14.60 -11.36 -19.45
CA MET A 15 13.46 -10.80 -18.70
C MET A 15 13.27 -9.31 -18.97
N ASN A 16 14.35 -8.54 -19.04
CA ASN A 16 14.28 -7.12 -19.37
C ASN A 16 13.74 -6.86 -20.77
N LEU A 17 14.18 -7.64 -21.77
CA LEU A 17 13.66 -7.52 -23.14
C LEU A 17 12.19 -7.91 -23.23
N ARG A 18 11.81 -9.01 -22.57
CA ARG A 18 10.42 -9.45 -22.49
C ARG A 18 9.53 -8.40 -21.82
N SER A 19 9.98 -7.81 -20.70
CA SER A 19 9.27 -6.74 -20.02
C SER A 19 9.11 -5.51 -20.91
N LYS A 20 10.18 -5.07 -21.59
CA LYS A 20 10.13 -3.94 -22.53
C LYS A 20 9.17 -4.16 -23.70
N ALA A 21 9.06 -5.40 -24.20
CA ALA A 21 8.14 -5.75 -25.27
C ALA A 21 6.69 -5.95 -24.80
N THR A 22 6.44 -6.00 -23.49
CA THR A 22 5.11 -6.26 -22.94
C THR A 22 4.35 -4.95 -22.73
N LYS A 23 3.25 -4.75 -23.47
CA LYS A 23 2.30 -3.66 -23.22
C LYS A 23 1.32 -4.06 -22.11
N PRO A 24 1.18 -3.29 -21.00
CA PRO A 24 0.18 -3.57 -19.98
C PRO A 24 -1.24 -3.54 -20.58
N ARG A 25 -2.08 -4.50 -20.21
CA ARG A 25 -3.44 -4.64 -20.79
C ARG A 25 -4.42 -3.56 -20.34
N MET A 26 -4.12 -2.86 -19.25
CA MET A 26 -4.99 -1.89 -18.61
C MET A 26 -4.44 -0.46 -18.70
N VAL A 27 -3.71 -0.12 -19.76
CA VAL A 27 -3.27 1.26 -20.04
C VAL A 27 -4.52 2.15 -20.21
N PHE A 28 -4.47 3.35 -19.64
CA PHE A 28 -5.50 4.36 -19.88
C PHE A 28 -5.21 5.05 -21.22
N GLU A 29 -6.14 4.96 -22.16
CA GLU A 29 -6.04 5.56 -23.51
C GLU A 29 -7.13 6.62 -23.76
N GLY A 30 -7.97 6.93 -22.76
CA GLY A 30 -9.08 7.86 -22.90
C GLY A 30 -8.66 9.33 -22.77
N ASN A 31 -9.44 10.24 -23.35
CA ASN A 31 -9.25 11.69 -23.28
C ASN A 31 -10.46 12.44 -22.69
N SER A 32 -11.36 11.73 -22.00
CA SER A 32 -12.55 12.30 -21.37
C SER A 32 -12.73 11.85 -19.92
N PRO A 33 -13.42 12.65 -19.08
CA PRO A 33 -13.76 12.26 -17.71
C PRO A 33 -14.58 10.96 -17.63
N GLU A 34 -15.51 10.74 -18.56
CA GLU A 34 -16.34 9.54 -18.65
C GLU A 34 -15.47 8.31 -18.98
N GLY A 35 -14.56 8.48 -19.94
CA GLY A 35 -13.58 7.47 -20.32
C GLY A 35 -12.67 7.07 -19.16
N PHE A 36 -12.20 8.07 -18.39
CA PHE A 36 -11.42 7.83 -17.18
C PHE A 36 -12.20 7.04 -16.13
N ARG A 37 -13.43 7.44 -15.81
CA ARG A 37 -14.27 6.73 -14.82
C ARG A 37 -14.55 5.28 -15.25
N SER A 38 -14.79 5.04 -16.54
CA SER A 38 -14.98 3.70 -17.10
C SER A 38 -13.72 2.84 -17.00
N TRP A 39 -12.56 3.39 -17.38
CA TRP A 39 -11.26 2.73 -17.22
C TRP A 39 -10.96 2.42 -15.75
N GLN A 40 -11.13 3.38 -14.84
CA GLN A 40 -10.81 3.24 -13.42
C GLN A 40 -11.61 2.10 -12.78
N ARG A 41 -12.91 1.96 -13.11
CA ARG A 41 -13.73 0.83 -12.63
C ARG A 41 -13.18 -0.52 -13.09
N ARG A 42 -12.83 -0.64 -14.38
CA ARG A 42 -12.27 -1.89 -14.93
C ARG A 42 -10.88 -2.18 -14.37
N PHE A 43 -10.03 -1.16 -14.25
CA PHE A 43 -8.69 -1.26 -13.68
C PHE A 43 -8.76 -1.74 -12.23
N ARG A 44 -9.60 -1.11 -11.40
CA ARG A 44 -9.78 -1.50 -10.00
C ARG A 44 -10.26 -2.93 -9.88
N LYS A 45 -11.22 -3.36 -10.71
CA LYS A 45 -11.68 -4.76 -10.73
C LYS A 45 -10.54 -5.71 -11.05
N LYS A 46 -9.74 -5.42 -12.08
CA LYS A 46 -8.61 -6.29 -12.47
C LYS A 46 -7.50 -6.29 -11.42
N LEU A 47 -7.22 -5.16 -10.78
CA LEU A 47 -6.26 -5.06 -9.70
C LEU A 47 -6.66 -5.96 -8.52
N LEU A 48 -7.93 -5.86 -8.08
CA LEU A 48 -8.43 -6.70 -6.98
C LEU A 48 -8.41 -8.18 -7.33
N GLU A 49 -8.76 -8.54 -8.57
CA GLU A 49 -8.66 -9.92 -9.06
C GLU A 49 -7.21 -10.45 -8.98
N LEU A 50 -6.22 -9.63 -9.36
CA LEU A 50 -4.81 -10.02 -9.36
C LEU A 50 -4.17 -10.04 -7.96
N LEU A 51 -4.73 -9.30 -7.00
CA LEU A 51 -4.31 -9.36 -5.59
C LEU A 51 -4.75 -10.65 -4.90
N GLY A 52 -5.70 -11.39 -5.49
CA GLY A 52 -6.23 -12.63 -4.93
C GLY A 52 -7.38 -12.40 -3.94
N GLU A 53 -7.66 -13.43 -3.15
CA GLU A 53 -8.72 -13.39 -2.15
C GLU A 53 -8.29 -12.54 -0.94
N PHE A 54 -9.18 -11.66 -0.49
CA PHE A 54 -8.97 -10.88 0.72
C PHE A 54 -9.38 -11.71 1.93
N PRO A 55 -8.67 -11.58 3.06
CA PRO A 55 -8.99 -12.36 4.25
C PRO A 55 -10.36 -11.99 4.82
N ALA A 56 -10.91 -12.90 5.62
CA ALA A 56 -12.17 -12.68 6.33
C ALA A 56 -12.06 -11.45 7.25
N LYS A 57 -13.13 -10.64 7.29
CA LYS A 57 -13.20 -9.49 8.19
C LYS A 57 -13.13 -9.95 9.64
N SER A 58 -12.34 -9.26 10.46
CA SER A 58 -12.26 -9.46 11.89
C SER A 58 -12.59 -8.16 12.64
N PRO A 59 -13.22 -8.20 13.84
CA PRO A 59 -13.32 -7.02 14.69
C PRO A 59 -11.93 -6.49 15.04
N LEU A 60 -11.76 -5.16 15.04
CA LEU A 60 -10.43 -4.53 15.16
C LEU A 60 -9.72 -4.83 16.49
N ARG A 61 -10.46 -4.97 17.59
CA ARG A 61 -9.94 -5.25 18.96
C ARG A 61 -8.62 -4.50 19.28
N PRO A 62 -8.58 -3.16 19.16
CA PRO A 62 -7.35 -2.42 19.39
C PRO A 62 -6.96 -2.44 20.86
N GLU A 63 -5.66 -2.57 21.13
CA GLU A 63 -5.06 -2.50 22.45
C GLU A 63 -3.89 -1.52 22.42
N THR A 64 -3.86 -0.55 23.34
CA THR A 64 -2.71 0.35 23.52
C THR A 64 -1.71 -0.32 24.45
N LEU A 65 -0.55 -0.69 23.90
CA LEU A 65 0.53 -1.36 24.63
C LEU A 65 1.45 -0.36 25.34
N GLN A 66 1.59 0.83 24.75
CA GLN A 66 2.46 1.88 25.28
C GLN A 66 1.89 3.24 24.90
N ARG A 67 2.06 4.21 25.79
CA ARG A 67 1.78 5.62 25.52
C ARG A 67 2.95 6.47 26.01
N GLU A 68 3.46 7.30 25.13
CA GLU A 68 4.54 8.25 25.41
C GLU A 68 4.04 9.67 25.16
N GLU A 69 4.45 10.60 26.01
CA GLU A 69 4.20 12.02 25.81
C GLU A 69 5.39 12.64 25.07
N LEU A 70 5.13 13.21 23.89
CA LEU A 70 6.09 14.01 23.13
C LEU A 70 5.76 15.50 23.31
N GLN A 71 6.51 16.41 22.68
CA GLN A 71 6.26 17.84 22.81
C GLN A 71 4.83 18.21 22.38
N ASP A 72 4.43 17.84 21.16
CA ASP A 72 3.19 18.30 20.53
C ASP A 72 2.07 17.24 20.45
N CYS A 73 2.40 15.98 20.76
CA CYS A 73 1.45 14.86 20.65
C CYS A 73 1.71 13.78 21.71
N PHE A 74 0.75 12.87 21.84
CA PHE A 74 0.95 11.56 22.44
C PHE A 74 1.24 10.54 21.35
N ARG A 75 2.27 9.73 21.55
CA ARG A 75 2.55 8.57 20.71
C ARG A 75 2.06 7.31 21.40
N GLU A 76 1.10 6.64 20.78
CA GLU A 76 0.60 5.35 21.24
C GLU A 76 1.12 4.23 20.35
N LYS A 77 1.71 3.20 20.97
CA LYS A 77 1.96 1.92 20.31
C LYS A 77 0.72 1.06 20.51
N VAL A 78 0.06 0.71 19.43
CA VAL A 78 -1.15 -0.10 19.44
C VAL A 78 -0.93 -1.43 18.75
N VAL A 79 -1.69 -2.44 19.14
CA VAL A 79 -1.89 -3.67 18.37
C VAL A 79 -3.37 -3.76 18.01
N TYR A 80 -3.67 -4.18 16.79
CA TYR A 80 -5.04 -4.45 16.34
C TYR A 80 -5.11 -5.73 15.53
N GLN A 81 -6.29 -6.34 15.48
CA GLN A 81 -6.55 -7.54 14.71
C GLN A 81 -6.94 -7.16 13.27
N ALA A 82 -6.11 -7.54 12.29
CA ALA A 82 -6.36 -7.27 10.86
C ALA A 82 -7.16 -8.39 10.18
N GLU A 83 -6.92 -9.63 10.60
CA GLU A 83 -7.63 -10.84 10.17
C GLU A 83 -7.68 -11.85 11.34
N PRO A 84 -8.42 -12.97 11.25
CA PRO A 84 -8.58 -13.91 12.36
C PRO A 84 -7.26 -14.36 13.02
N THR A 85 -6.18 -14.47 12.26
CA THR A 85 -4.88 -15.01 12.69
C THR A 85 -3.75 -13.99 12.74
N ALA A 86 -4.00 -12.70 12.42
CA ALA A 86 -2.94 -11.69 12.40
C ALA A 86 -3.27 -10.46 13.24
N SER A 87 -2.39 -10.20 14.21
CA SER A 87 -2.32 -8.98 15.00
C SER A 87 -1.22 -8.07 14.44
N ILE A 88 -1.56 -6.83 14.13
CA ILE A 88 -0.67 -5.88 13.48
C ILE A 88 -0.35 -4.74 14.45
N PRO A 89 0.94 -4.47 14.74
CA PRO A 89 1.34 -3.33 15.53
C PRO A 89 1.39 -2.05 14.69
N ALA A 90 0.94 -0.93 15.25
CA ALA A 90 1.01 0.39 14.64
C ALA A 90 1.35 1.46 15.67
N TYR A 91 1.73 2.65 15.19
CA TYR A 91 1.79 3.84 16.02
C TYR A 91 0.66 4.80 15.65
N VAL A 92 0.11 5.47 16.66
CA VAL A 92 -0.87 6.53 16.51
C VAL A 92 -0.32 7.78 17.18
N LEU A 93 -0.22 8.87 16.42
CA LEU A 93 0.15 10.18 16.96
C LEU A 93 -1.11 11.01 17.17
N ILE A 94 -1.36 11.39 18.41
CA ILE A 94 -2.57 12.09 18.83
C ILE A 94 -2.18 13.50 19.31
N PRO A 95 -2.60 14.58 18.63
CA PRO A 95 -2.31 15.94 19.07
C PRO A 95 -2.81 16.20 20.50
N LYS A 96 -2.02 16.92 21.31
CA LYS A 96 -2.37 17.21 22.71
C LYS A 96 -3.60 18.11 22.86
N ASP A 97 -3.89 18.92 21.85
CA ASP A 97 -4.99 19.88 21.83
C ASP A 97 -6.29 19.28 21.27
N LEU A 98 -6.33 17.98 20.96
CA LEU A 98 -7.53 17.30 20.49
C LEU A 98 -8.58 17.21 21.61
N LYS A 99 -9.73 17.84 21.41
CA LYS A 99 -10.81 17.87 22.41
C LYS A 99 -11.65 16.59 22.38
N PRO A 100 -12.28 16.20 23.50
CA PRO A 100 -13.21 15.07 23.54
C PRO A 100 -14.32 15.19 22.48
N GLY A 101 -14.46 14.18 21.64
CA GLY A 101 -15.46 14.14 20.55
C GLY A 101 -15.10 14.95 19.30
N GLU A 102 -13.99 15.69 19.32
CA GLU A 102 -13.49 16.42 18.14
C GLU A 102 -12.99 15.44 17.08
N LYS A 103 -13.33 15.71 15.81
CA LYS A 103 -12.83 14.95 14.66
C LYS A 103 -11.83 15.80 13.88
N ARG A 104 -10.66 15.24 13.61
CA ARG A 104 -9.64 15.84 12.75
C ARG A 104 -9.29 14.92 11.58
N PRO A 105 -8.73 15.45 10.49
CA PRO A 105 -8.19 14.61 9.43
C PRO A 105 -7.15 13.62 9.99
N GLY A 106 -7.25 12.36 9.58
CA GLY A 106 -6.25 11.34 9.87
C GLY A 106 -5.31 11.16 8.69
N LEU A 107 -4.01 11.00 8.97
CA LEU A 107 -3.01 10.68 7.96
C LEU A 107 -2.52 9.24 8.17
N LEU A 108 -2.64 8.41 7.13
CA LEU A 108 -2.02 7.09 7.12
C LEU A 108 -0.62 7.19 6.51
N ALA A 109 0.40 7.06 7.34
CA ALA A 109 1.79 7.10 6.91
C ALA A 109 2.31 5.68 6.65
N LEU A 110 2.54 5.34 5.39
CA LEU A 110 3.08 4.04 4.97
C LEU A 110 4.60 4.11 4.84
N HIS A 111 5.30 3.17 5.47
CA HIS A 111 6.76 3.09 5.39
C HIS A 111 7.20 2.29 4.15
N GLY A 112 8.39 2.62 3.65
CA GLY A 112 9.09 1.82 2.64
C GLY A 112 9.90 0.68 3.26
N HIS A 113 10.81 0.09 2.48
CA HIS A 113 11.80 -0.84 3.01
C HIS A 113 12.74 -0.13 4.01
N GLY A 114 13.20 -0.85 5.04
CA GLY A 114 14.04 -0.29 6.10
C GLY A 114 13.67 -0.86 7.47
N ARG A 115 13.68 -0.02 8.51
CA ARG A 115 13.30 -0.41 9.88
C ARG A 115 11.78 -0.32 10.10
N GLY A 116 11.03 -0.04 9.03
CA GLY A 116 9.58 -0.12 9.01
C GLY A 116 8.91 1.12 9.61
N LYS A 117 7.80 0.91 10.34
CA LYS A 117 7.02 1.99 10.97
C LYS A 117 7.80 2.85 11.96
N GLU A 118 8.92 2.34 12.49
CA GLU A 118 9.80 3.10 13.39
C GLU A 118 10.45 4.29 12.65
N ASP A 119 10.89 4.11 11.39
CA ASP A 119 11.55 5.17 10.61
C ASP A 119 10.61 6.34 10.27
N VAL A 120 9.31 6.10 10.29
CA VAL A 120 8.29 7.11 9.96
C VAL A 120 7.86 7.89 11.20
N VAL A 121 7.94 7.30 12.39
CA VAL A 121 7.38 7.87 13.62
C VAL A 121 8.43 8.60 14.49
N GLY A 122 9.72 8.50 14.15
CA GLY A 122 10.83 9.16 14.86
C GLY A 122 11.41 8.33 15.98
#